data_AF-A0A355AW10-F1
#
_entry.id   AF-A0A355AW10-F1
#
_cell.length_a   1.000
_cell.length_b   1.000
_cell.length_c   1.000
_cell.angle_alpha   90.00
_cell.angle_beta   90.00
_cell.angle_gamma   90.00
#
_symmetry.space_group_name_H-M   'P 1'
#
loop_
_entity.id
_entity.type
_entity.pdbx_description
1 polymer ?
#
loop_
_entity_poly.entity_id
_entity_poly.type
_entity_poly.pdbx_seq_one_letter_code
_entity_poly.pdbx_strand_id
1 'polypeptide(L)'
;MSPVTLLVMLCIAQVLAMTSFANFAALLPDFVVLWDLSNTEAGWIGGIYYAGYVTAVPLLVGMTDSVDSKRIYLFSIGIGV
;
A
#
# COMPACT_ATOMS: atom_id res chain seq x y z
N MET A 1 -3.25 -23.20 -13.31
CA MET A 1 -2.94 -21.88 -13.91
C MET A 1 -1.55 -21.97 -14.51
N SER A 2 -1.32 -21.38 -15.68
CA SER A 2 0.04 -21.28 -16.21
C SER A 2 0.87 -20.29 -15.35
N PRO A 3 2.19 -20.47 -15.23
CA PRO A 3 3.05 -19.53 -14.52
C PRO A 3 2.94 -18.09 -15.05
N VAL A 4 2.78 -17.94 -16.37
CA VAL A 4 2.62 -16.64 -17.03
C VAL A 4 1.32 -15.95 -16.62
N THR A 5 0.21 -16.70 -16.57
CA THR A 5 -1.08 -16.16 -16.13
C THR A 5 -1.00 -15.63 -14.70
N LEU A 6 -0.36 -16.38 -13.80
CA LEU A 6 -0.19 -15.96 -12.42
C LEU A 6 0.66 -14.69 -12.32
N LEU A 7 1.78 -14.63 -13.04
CA LEU A 7 2.66 -13.46 -13.05
C LEU A 7 1.91 -12.21 -13.53
N VAL A 8 1.19 -12.30 -14.65
CA VAL A 8 0.41 -11.17 -15.18
C VAL A 8 -0.65 -10.71 -14.19
N MET A 9 -1.36 -11.64 -13.55
CA MET A 9 -2.36 -11.31 -12.53
C MET A 9 -1.73 -10.58 -11.34
N LEU A 10 -0.58 -11.04 -10.85
CA LEU A 10 0.13 -10.40 -9.74
C LEU A 10 0.65 -9.01 -10.12
N CYS A 11 1.16 -8.83 -11.34
CA CYS A 11 1.58 -7.50 -11.82
C CYS A 11 0.41 -6.52 -11.88
N ILE A 12 -0.75 -6.94 -12.40
CA ILE A 12 -1.95 -6.12 -12.44
C ILE A 12 -2.39 -5.76 -11.02
N ALA A 13 -2.50 -6.76 -10.14
CA ALA A 13 -2.87 -6.54 -8.75
C ALA A 13 -1.91 -5.58 -8.02
N GLN A 14 -0.60 -5.68 -8.29
CA GLN A 14 0.41 -4.76 -7.74
C GLN A 14 0.20 -3.32 -8.21
N VAL A 15 -0.07 -3.11 -9.50
CA VAL A 15 -0.35 -1.77 -10.05
C VAL A 15 -1.61 -1.18 -9.42
N LEU A 16 -2.66 -1.98 -9.28
CA LEU A 16 -3.90 -1.54 -8.63
C LEU A 16 -3.66 -1.18 -7.17
N ALA A 17 -2.93 -2.01 -6.41
CA ALA A 17 -2.60 -1.74 -5.01
C ALA A 17 -1.82 -0.43 -4.82
N MET A 18 -0.92 -0.11 -5.74
CA MET A 18 -0.13 1.12 -5.70
C MET A 18 -0.94 2.39 -6.01
N THR A 19 -2.15 2.26 -6.57
CA THR A 19 -2.98 3.42 -6.95
C THR A 19 -3.39 4.24 -5.73
N SER A 20 -3.73 3.58 -4.61
CA SER A 20 -4.12 4.27 -3.36
C SER A 20 -3.00 5.18 -2.82
N PHE A 21 -1.76 4.69 -2.87
CA PHE A 21 -0.59 5.47 -2.46
C PHE A 21 -0.29 6.61 -3.46
N ALA A 22 -0.27 6.30 -4.75
CA ALA A 22 0.08 7.26 -5.79
C ALA A 22 -0.93 8.42 -5.88
N ASN A 23 -2.22 8.15 -5.69
CA ASN A 23 -3.26 9.18 -5.72
C ASN A 23 -3.04 10.27 -4.67
N PHE A 24 -2.71 9.88 -3.43
CA PHE A 24 -2.50 10.86 -2.37
C PHE A 24 -1.33 11.79 -2.69
N ALA A 25 -0.21 11.23 -3.17
CA ALA A 25 0.95 12.04 -3.57
C ALA A 25 0.64 12.98 -4.75
N ALA A 26 -0.15 12.52 -5.73
CA ALA A 26 -0.53 13.33 -6.88
C ALA A 26 -1.48 14.49 -6.53
N LEU A 27 -2.42 14.24 -5.61
CA LEU A 27 -3.46 15.21 -5.20
C LEU A 27 -3.04 16.04 -3.97
N LEU A 28 -1.85 15.83 -3.43
CA LEU A 28 -1.37 16.55 -2.25
C LEU A 28 -1.46 18.08 -2.40
N PRO A 29 -1.07 18.70 -3.54
CA PRO A 29 -1.21 20.14 -3.71
C PRO A 29 -2.67 20.61 -3.60
N ASP A 30 -3.62 19.85 -4.15
CA ASP A 30 -5.05 20.15 -4.07
C ASP A 30 -5.56 20.00 -2.63
N PHE A 31 -5.14 18.95 -1.91
CA PHE A 31 -5.50 18.74 -0.51
C PHE A 31 -4.94 19.80 0.43
N VAL A 32 -3.73 20.30 0.17
CA VAL A 32 -3.15 21.40 0.95
C VAL A 32 -4.04 22.64 0.88
N VAL A 33 -4.55 22.98 -0.31
CA VAL A 33 -5.46 24.11 -0.48
C VAL A 33 -6.86 23.81 0.08
N LEU A 34 -7.40 22.62 -0.20
CA LEU A 34 -8.76 22.25 0.18
C LEU A 34 -8.95 22.08 1.69
N TRP A 35 -7.93 21.57 2.38
CA TRP A 35 -7.95 21.30 3.82
C TRP A 35 -7.19 22.34 4.65
N ASP A 36 -6.68 23.40 4.01
CA ASP A 36 -5.89 24.48 4.64
C ASP A 36 -4.71 23.94 5.46
N LEU A 37 -3.97 22.99 4.89
CA LEU A 37 -2.87 22.32 5.59
C LEU A 37 -1.61 23.19 5.61
N SER A 38 -0.95 23.22 6.76
CA SER A 38 0.46 23.59 6.83
C SER A 38 1.35 22.53 6.16
N ASN A 39 2.55 22.94 5.72
CA ASN A 39 3.55 22.02 5.20
C ASN A 39 3.90 20.89 6.17
N THR A 40 3.84 21.16 7.48
CA THR A 40 4.11 20.17 8.52
C THR A 40 2.99 19.13 8.62
N GLU A 41 1.73 19.54 8.55
CA GLU A 41 0.58 18.62 8.57
C GLU A 41 0.54 17.74 7.32
N ALA A 42 0.78 18.34 6.14
CA ALA A 42 0.91 17.59 4.89
C ALA A 42 2.04 16.53 4.98
N GLY A 43 3.18 16.91 5.56
CA GLY A 43 4.30 16.00 5.83
C GLY A 43 3.94 14.87 6.79
N TRP A 44 3.17 15.15 7.85
CA TRP A 44 2.71 14.12 8.79
C TRP A 44 1.75 13.12 8.15
N ILE A 45 0.83 13.56 7.31
CA ILE A 45 -0.10 12.67 6.60
C ILE A 45 0.66 11.76 5.62
N GLY A 46 1.67 12.28 4.91
CA GLY A 46 2.54 11.44 4.10
C GLY A 46 3.41 10.49 4.94
N GLY A 47 3.92 10.96 6.07
CA GLY A 47 4.80 10.22 6.97
C GLY A 47 4.13 9.05 7.67
N ILE A 48 2.86 9.19 8.09
CA ILE A 48 2.15 8.13 8.81
C ILE A 48 1.93 6.89 7.93
N TYR A 49 1.77 7.08 6.61
CA TYR A 49 1.71 5.98 5.65
C TYR A 49 2.99 5.11 5.72
N TYR A 50 4.16 5.74 5.70
CA TYR A 50 5.43 5.02 5.80
C TYR A 50 5.67 4.42 7.18
N ALA A 51 5.21 5.06 8.25
CA ALA A 51 5.23 4.48 9.59
C ALA A 51 4.38 3.19 9.66
N GLY A 52 3.20 3.21 9.05
CA GLY A 52 2.36 2.03 8.87
C GLY A 52 3.06 0.94 8.06
N TYR A 53 3.69 1.30 6.94
CA TYR A 53 4.46 0.34 6.13
C TYR A 53 5.59 -0.33 6.93
N VAL A 54 6.40 0.45 7.66
CA VAL A 54 7.51 -0.08 8.48
C VAL A 54 7.03 -1.03 9.58
N THR A 55 5.82 -0.83 10.11
CA THR A 55 5.24 -1.73 11.12
C THR A 55 4.58 -2.96 10.50
N ALA A 56 3.90 -2.81 9.36
CA ALA A 56 3.19 -3.89 8.68
C ALA A 56 4.14 -4.92 8.05
N VAL A 57 5.24 -4.47 7.43
CA VAL A 57 6.21 -5.34 6.73
C VAL A 57 6.73 -6.48 7.60
N PRO A 58 7.35 -6.25 8.78
CA PRO A 58 7.89 -7.34 9.59
C PRO A 58 6.81 -8.32 10.07
N LEU A 59 5.58 -7.84 10.29
CA LEU A 59 4.46 -8.70 10.67
C LEU A 59 4.02 -9.59 9.50
N LEU A 60 3.69 -8.99 8.35
CA LEU A 60 3.16 -9.72 7.21
C LEU A 60 4.22 -10.63 6.58
N VAL A 61 5.45 -10.16 6.44
CA VAL A 61 6.56 -10.97 5.89
C VAL A 61 6.88 -12.12 6.85
N GLY A 62 6.97 -11.88 8.16
CA GLY A 62 7.16 -12.96 9.12
C GLY A 62 6.02 -14.00 9.11
N MET A 63 4.79 -13.56 8.86
CA MET A 63 3.65 -14.48 8.68
C MET A 63 3.78 -15.34 7.42
N THR A 64 4.40 -14.83 6.33
CA THR A 64 4.58 -15.62 5.10
C THR A 64 5.54 -16.81 5.25
N ASP A 65 6.39 -16.81 6.28
CA ASP A 65 7.31 -17.93 6.56
C ASP A 65 6.61 -19.11 7.24
N SER A 66 5.45 -18.89 7.87
CA SER A 66 4.72 -19.90 8.65
C SER A 66 3.34 -20.24 8.11
N VAL A 67 2.73 -19.34 7.33
CA VAL A 67 1.39 -19.48 6.75
C VAL A 67 1.48 -19.39 5.22
N ASP A 68 0.61 -20.11 4.51
CA ASP A 68 0.52 -20.05 3.04
C ASP A 68 0.48 -18.59 2.54
N SER A 69 1.51 -18.20 1.80
CA SER A 69 1.74 -16.83 1.34
C SER A 69 0.59 -16.30 0.48
N LYS A 70 -0.18 -17.18 -0.19
CA LYS A 70 -1.37 -16.75 -0.96
C LYS A 70 -2.47 -16.21 -0.05
N ARG A 71 -2.66 -16.81 1.13
CA ARG A 71 -3.68 -16.35 2.10
C ARG A 71 -3.27 -15.01 2.70
N ILE A 72 -1.99 -14.87 3.03
CA ILE A 72 -1.45 -13.60 3.53
C ILE A 72 -1.60 -12.52 2.46
N TYR A 73 -1.23 -12.80 1.21
CA TYR A 73 -1.40 -11.86 0.09
C TYR A 73 -2.85 -11.41 -0.11
N LEU A 74 -3.81 -12.34 -0.15
CA LEU A 74 -5.23 -12.01 -0.29
C LEU A 74 -5.77 -11.21 0.89
N PHE A 75 -5.33 -11.53 2.11
CA PHE A 75 -5.68 -10.76 3.30
C PHE A 75 -5.13 -9.33 3.22
N SER A 76 -3.83 -9.17 2.94
CA SER A 76 -3.17 -7.85 2.83
C SER A 76 -3.85 -6.97 1.79
N ILE A 77 -4.12 -7.49 0.59
CA ILE A 77 -4.88 -6.75 -0.43
C ILE A 77 -6.29 -6.41 0.04
N GLY A 78 -6.98 -7.32 0.73
CA GLY A 78 -8.32 -7.08 1.25
C GLY A 78 -8.40 -5.96 2.29
N ILE A 79 -7.33 -5.78 3.09
CA ILE A 79 -7.25 -4.71 4.09
C ILE A 79 -6.51 -3.46 3.60
N GLY A 80 -5.97 -3.48 2.37
CA GLY A 80 -5.29 -2.34 1.75
C GLY A 80 -3.86 -2.10 2.25
N VAL A 81 -3.14 -3.17 2.56
CA VAL A 81 -1.73 -3.14 3.05
C VAL A 81 -0.79 -3.80 2.04
#